data_AF-C7Q4G9-F1
#
_entry.id   AF-C7Q4G9-F1
#
_cell.length_a   1.000
_cell.length_b   1.000
_cell.length_c   1.000
_cell.angle_alpha   90.00
_cell.angle_beta   90.00
_cell.angle_gamma   90.00
#
_symmetry.space_group_name_H-M   'P 1'
#
loop_
_entity.id
_entity.type
_entity.pdbx_description
1 polymer ?
#
loop_
_entity_poly.entity_id
_entity_poly.type
_entity_poly.pdbx_seq_one_letter_code
_entity_poly.pdbx_strand_id
1 'polypeptide(L)'
;MNPTPDTGQLWCPRRAESVHQSAGPDTWTDYPSITNGIGPCCSYCGSLDPDVFLAKVREGWIVEPTDKPTKAYLDALYTPEEIERIKAGSITWQAVRQLKLDEGGSEDEATAAANAHWGQYEAPIMTGRTVAKLYYQHLTPAQRDEFLKLHNGGAMRISWPGRFYVRPYFSRGGEAVAGDA
;
A
#
# COMPACT_ATOMS: atom_id res chain seq x y z
N MET A 1 5.96 -9.40 25.18
CA MET A 1 6.62 -10.68 24.86
C MET A 1 7.50 -10.45 23.65
N ASN A 2 8.81 -10.54 23.81
CA ASN A 2 9.77 -10.42 22.71
C ASN A 2 9.93 -11.80 22.05
N PRO A 3 9.78 -11.93 20.72
CA PRO A 3 10.04 -13.19 20.06
C PRO A 3 11.55 -13.46 19.95
N THR A 4 11.87 -14.73 20.18
CA THR A 4 13.15 -15.44 20.08
C THR A 4 13.77 -15.40 18.69
N PRO A 5 15.11 -15.54 18.57
CA PRO A 5 15.79 -15.66 17.29
C PRO A 5 15.44 -16.96 16.55
N ASP A 6 15.10 -16.80 15.27
CA ASP A 6 15.28 -17.66 14.10
C ASP A 6 15.09 -19.19 14.24
N THR A 7 13.84 -19.65 14.36
CA THR A 7 13.46 -21.04 14.04
C THR A 7 12.62 -21.14 12.75
N GLY A 8 12.46 -20.05 12.00
CA GLY A 8 11.52 -19.98 10.87
C GLY A 8 10.05 -20.16 11.25
N GLN A 9 9.72 -20.32 12.55
CA GLN A 9 8.36 -20.45 13.04
C GLN A 9 7.79 -19.05 13.35
N LEU A 10 6.80 -18.65 12.57
CA LEU A 10 6.03 -17.43 12.77
C LEU A 10 4.75 -17.80 13.53
N TRP A 11 4.35 -17.02 14.54
CA TRP A 11 2.97 -17.09 15.04
C TRP A 11 2.25 -15.84 14.56
N CYS A 12 1.29 -16.00 13.65
CA CYS A 12 0.57 -14.88 13.08
C CYS A 12 -0.23 -14.17 14.18
N PRO A 13 0.02 -12.88 14.44
CA PRO A 13 -0.66 -12.14 15.49
C PRO A 13 -2.17 -12.00 15.24
N ARG A 14 -2.61 -12.15 13.98
CA ARG A 14 -4.03 -12.12 13.60
C ARG A 14 -4.81 -13.36 14.06
N ARG A 15 -4.15 -14.43 14.50
CA ARG A 15 -4.82 -15.63 15.04
C ARG A 15 -5.67 -15.31 16.26
N ALA A 16 -5.24 -14.36 17.09
CA ALA A 16 -6.00 -13.91 18.25
C ALA A 16 -7.34 -13.27 17.88
N GLU A 17 -7.52 -12.84 16.63
CA GLU A 17 -8.76 -12.25 16.12
C GLU A 17 -9.69 -13.27 15.46
N SER A 18 -9.28 -14.53 15.32
CA SER A 18 -10.04 -15.57 14.63
C SER A 18 -10.62 -16.58 15.60
N VAL A 19 -11.85 -17.00 15.31
CA VAL A 19 -12.49 -18.13 15.98
C VAL A 19 -11.89 -19.48 15.53
N HIS A 20 -11.19 -19.50 14.40
CA HIS A 20 -10.54 -20.70 13.87
C HIS A 20 -9.06 -20.72 14.24
N GLN A 21 -8.76 -21.47 15.29
CA GLN A 21 -7.39 -21.79 15.70
C GLN A 21 -6.96 -23.05 14.93
N SER A 22 -6.25 -22.88 13.81
CA SER A 22 -5.49 -24.00 13.25
C SER A 22 -4.31 -24.33 14.17
N ALA A 23 -4.02 -25.61 14.35
CA ALA A 23 -2.88 -26.04 15.15
C ALA A 23 -1.56 -25.76 14.40
N GLY A 24 -0.50 -25.43 15.16
CA GLY A 24 0.86 -25.28 14.65
C GLY A 24 1.28 -23.84 14.28
N PRO A 25 2.60 -23.63 14.10
CA PRO A 25 3.15 -22.35 13.69
C PRO A 25 2.79 -22.03 12.23
N ASP A 26 2.79 -20.73 11.92
CA ASP A 26 2.73 -20.18 10.57
C ASP A 26 4.13 -20.05 9.96
N THR A 27 4.15 -19.77 8.67
CA THR A 27 5.38 -19.62 7.88
C THR A 27 5.27 -18.42 6.96
N TRP A 28 6.43 -17.90 6.56
CA TRP A 28 6.54 -17.03 5.39
C TRP A 28 6.62 -17.93 4.15
N THR A 29 5.61 -17.86 3.29
CA THR A 29 5.49 -18.74 2.13
C THR A 29 5.28 -17.92 0.87
N ASP A 30 5.93 -18.34 -0.22
CA ASP A 30 5.70 -17.77 -1.54
C ASP A 30 4.35 -18.21 -2.09
N TYR A 31 3.39 -17.29 -2.06
CA TYR A 31 2.09 -17.44 -2.70
C TYR A 31 1.91 -16.36 -3.76
N PRO A 32 2.32 -16.61 -5.02
CA PRO A 32 2.22 -15.63 -6.09
C PRO A 32 0.81 -15.09 -6.31
N SER A 33 -0.23 -15.87 -6.01
CA SER A 33 -1.63 -15.43 -6.08
C SER A 33 -2.03 -14.39 -5.03
N ILE A 34 -1.26 -14.25 -3.95
CA ILE A 34 -1.55 -13.32 -2.84
C ILE A 34 -0.70 -12.05 -2.96
N THR A 35 0.56 -12.18 -3.37
CA THR A 35 1.53 -11.07 -3.42
C THR A 35 1.93 -10.69 -4.84
N ASN A 36 1.30 -11.24 -5.88
CA ASN A 36 1.74 -11.15 -7.28
C ASN A 36 3.24 -11.42 -7.46
N GLY A 37 3.80 -12.32 -6.64
CA GLY A 37 5.19 -12.75 -6.72
C GLY A 37 6.24 -11.77 -6.18
N ILE A 38 5.85 -10.71 -5.44
CA ILE A 38 6.85 -9.75 -4.92
C ILE A 38 7.64 -10.26 -3.71
N GLY A 39 7.23 -11.38 -3.13
CA GLY A 39 7.89 -12.02 -2.00
C GLY A 39 6.94 -12.88 -1.17
N PRO A 40 7.48 -13.49 -0.10
CA PRO A 40 6.72 -14.37 0.77
C PRO A 40 5.67 -13.61 1.56
N CYS A 41 4.62 -14.33 1.95
CA CYS A 41 3.58 -13.82 2.83
C CYS A 41 3.24 -14.82 3.93
N CYS A 42 2.68 -14.32 5.02
CA CYS A 42 2.26 -15.14 6.15
C CYS A 42 1.19 -16.12 5.69
N SER A 43 1.43 -17.42 5.89
CA SER A 43 0.54 -18.51 5.47
C SER A 43 -0.86 -18.46 6.10
N TYR A 44 -1.04 -17.73 7.20
CA TYR A 44 -2.33 -17.53 7.85
C TYR A 44 -3.13 -16.35 7.28
N CYS A 45 -2.57 -15.14 7.35
CA CYS A 45 -3.33 -13.92 7.05
C CYS A 45 -3.03 -13.34 5.67
N GLY A 46 -2.03 -13.85 4.96
CA GLY A 46 -1.53 -13.33 3.70
C GLY A 46 -0.88 -11.95 3.81
N SER A 47 -0.38 -11.57 5.00
CA SER A 47 0.45 -10.37 5.14
C SER A 47 1.76 -10.56 4.37
N LEU A 48 2.19 -9.59 3.58
CA LEU A 48 3.55 -9.55 3.05
C LEU A 48 4.56 -9.58 4.21
N ASP A 49 5.70 -10.21 3.95
CA ASP A 49 6.87 -10.14 4.85
C ASP A 49 7.26 -8.67 5.13
N PRO A 50 7.41 -8.27 6.41
CA PRO A 50 7.81 -6.93 6.82
C PRO A 50 9.07 -6.37 6.15
N ASP A 51 10.10 -7.20 5.98
CA ASP A 51 11.37 -6.76 5.41
C ASP A 51 11.23 -6.49 3.91
N VAL A 52 10.47 -7.35 3.22
CA VAL A 52 10.10 -7.13 1.81
C VAL A 52 9.26 -5.86 1.68
N PHE A 53 8.28 -5.66 2.55
CA PHE A 53 7.44 -4.46 2.53
C PHE A 53 8.29 -3.18 2.68
N LEU A 54 9.14 -3.11 3.70
CA LEU A 54 9.97 -1.92 3.96
C LEU A 54 10.99 -1.70 2.84
N ALA A 55 11.57 -2.76 2.27
CA ALA A 55 12.44 -2.66 1.10
C ALA A 55 11.71 -2.01 -0.10
N LYS A 56 10.48 -2.45 -0.40
CA LYS A 56 9.68 -1.90 -1.50
C LYS A 56 9.28 -0.44 -1.27
N VAL A 57 8.97 -0.07 -0.03
CA VAL A 57 8.75 1.34 0.33
C VAL A 57 10.00 2.19 0.04
N ARG A 58 11.20 1.69 0.38
CA ARG A 58 12.46 2.39 0.07
C ARG A 58 12.73 2.49 -1.44
N GLU A 59 12.26 1.53 -2.23
CA GLU A 59 12.29 1.57 -3.71
C GLU A 59 11.29 2.57 -4.31
N GLY A 60 10.44 3.21 -3.49
CA GLY A 60 9.45 4.18 -3.95
C GLY A 60 8.12 3.56 -4.38
N TRP A 61 7.82 2.32 -3.95
CA TRP A 61 6.47 1.77 -4.04
C TRP A 61 5.51 2.57 -3.16
N ILE A 62 4.23 2.47 -3.48
CA ILE A 62 3.21 3.31 -2.85
C ILE A 62 2.53 2.55 -1.73
N VAL A 63 2.45 3.18 -0.57
CA VAL A 63 1.68 2.69 0.56
C VAL A 63 0.26 3.23 0.42
N GLU A 64 -0.70 2.34 0.18
CA GLU A 64 -2.10 2.70 0.15
C GLU A 64 -2.70 2.57 1.57
N PRO A 65 -3.13 3.68 2.18
CA PRO A 65 -3.70 3.67 3.51
C PRO A 65 -5.10 3.05 3.48
N THR A 66 -5.48 2.37 4.56
CA THR A 66 -6.84 1.85 4.71
C THR A 66 -7.60 2.64 5.78
N ASP A 67 -8.91 2.41 5.84
CA ASP A 67 -9.77 2.85 6.94
C ASP A 67 -9.49 2.11 8.27
N LYS A 68 -8.57 1.13 8.26
CA LYS A 68 -8.19 0.32 9.43
C LYS A 68 -6.79 0.71 9.93
N PRO A 69 -6.61 0.93 11.24
CA PRO A 69 -5.30 1.27 11.82
C PRO A 69 -4.33 0.09 11.86
N THR A 70 -4.72 -1.09 11.35
CA THR A 70 -4.01 -2.37 11.49
C THR A 70 -3.38 -2.87 10.19
N LYS A 71 -3.65 -2.24 9.04
CA LYS A 71 -3.07 -2.67 7.77
C LYS A 71 -2.87 -1.51 6.78
N ALA A 72 -1.97 -1.73 5.85
CA ALA A 72 -1.85 -0.98 4.61
C ALA A 72 -1.80 -1.93 3.41
N TYR A 73 -2.13 -1.40 2.24
CA TYR A 73 -1.81 -2.04 0.97
C TYR A 73 -0.50 -1.49 0.42
N LEU A 74 0.12 -2.27 -0.45
CA LEU A 74 1.33 -1.91 -1.15
C LEU A 74 1.06 -2.02 -2.66
N ASP A 75 1.27 -0.91 -3.35
CA ASP A 75 1.00 -0.79 -4.77
C ASP A 75 2.30 -0.74 -5.57
N ALA A 76 2.36 -1.52 -6.64
CA ALA A 76 3.38 -1.37 -7.67
C ALA A 76 3.07 -0.12 -8.50
N LEU A 77 4.09 0.64 -8.85
CA LEU A 77 3.97 1.74 -9.80
C LEU A 77 3.57 1.18 -11.17
N TYR A 78 2.63 1.84 -11.84
CA TYR A 78 2.35 1.58 -13.24
C TYR A 78 3.54 2.02 -14.10
N THR A 79 3.83 1.26 -15.15
CA THR A 79 4.75 1.74 -16.19
C THR A 79 4.09 2.87 -17.00
N PRO A 80 4.88 3.70 -17.72
CA PRO A 80 4.30 4.71 -18.62
C PRO A 80 3.31 4.11 -19.63
N GLU A 81 3.61 2.94 -20.18
CA GLU A 81 2.74 2.23 -21.13
C GLU A 81 1.44 1.78 -20.46
N GLU A 82 1.51 1.32 -19.21
CA GLU A 82 0.32 0.97 -18.44
C GLU A 82 -0.55 2.20 -18.15
N ILE A 83 0.07 3.33 -17.77
CA ILE A 83 -0.63 4.60 -17.57
C ILE A 83 -1.35 5.03 -18.84
N GLU A 84 -0.68 4.98 -19.99
CA GLU A 84 -1.29 5.34 -21.28
C GLU A 84 -2.45 4.41 -21.64
N ARG A 85 -2.29 3.09 -21.43
CA ARG A 85 -3.38 2.12 -21.66
C ARG A 85 -4.59 2.38 -20.75
N ILE A 86 -4.34 2.65 -19.47
CA ILE A 86 -5.38 2.97 -18.50
C ILE A 86 -6.09 4.27 -18.91
N LYS A 87 -5.33 5.33 -19.21
CA LYS A 87 -5.87 6.62 -19.65
C LYS A 87 -6.73 6.46 -20.89
N ALA A 88 -6.26 5.71 -21.89
CA ALA A 88 -7.02 5.43 -23.11
C ALA A 88 -8.32 4.68 -22.85
N GLY A 89 -8.38 3.85 -21.80
CA GLY A 89 -9.58 3.15 -21.34
C GLY A 89 -10.47 3.95 -20.39
N SER A 90 -10.08 5.15 -19.97
CA SER A 90 -10.87 5.97 -19.04
C SER A 90 -12.10 6.55 -19.74
N ILE A 91 -13.28 6.16 -19.24
CA ILE A 91 -14.57 6.68 -19.70
C ILE A 91 -14.63 8.20 -19.49
N THR A 92 -14.08 8.71 -18.39
CA THR A 92 -14.09 10.14 -18.07
C THR A 92 -13.18 10.90 -19.04
N TRP A 93 -11.97 10.41 -19.30
CA TRP A 93 -11.08 11.02 -20.31
C TRP A 93 -11.77 11.06 -21.68
N GLN A 94 -12.37 9.95 -22.11
CA GLN A 94 -13.10 9.87 -23.38
C GLN A 94 -14.30 10.81 -23.42
N ALA A 95 -15.07 10.93 -22.33
CA ALA A 95 -16.22 11.81 -22.23
C ALA A 95 -15.83 13.29 -22.28
N VAL A 96 -14.77 13.68 -21.57
CA VAL A 96 -14.25 15.06 -21.61
C VAL A 96 -13.75 15.41 -23.02
N ARG A 97 -13.05 14.48 -23.68
CA ARG A 97 -12.63 14.66 -25.07
C ARG A 97 -13.84 14.83 -25.99
N GLN A 98 -14.82 13.95 -25.90
CA GLN A 98 -16.01 14.00 -26.76
C GLN A 98 -16.82 15.28 -26.54
N LEU A 99 -17.02 15.70 -25.28
CA LEU A 99 -17.69 16.95 -24.95
C LEU A 99 -17.03 18.14 -25.64
N LYS A 100 -15.69 18.18 -25.65
CA LYS A 100 -14.96 19.29 -26.28
C LYS A 100 -15.11 19.32 -27.80
N LEU A 101 -15.21 18.14 -28.43
CA LEU A 101 -15.52 18.03 -29.86
C LEU A 101 -16.95 18.47 -30.17
N ASP A 102 -17.92 18.10 -29.33
CA ASP A 102 -19.33 18.46 -29.50
C ASP A 102 -19.55 19.99 -29.37
N GLU A 103 -18.69 20.67 -28.59
CA GLU A 103 -18.62 22.13 -28.50
C GLU A 103 -17.97 22.80 -29.73
N GLY A 104 -17.56 22.03 -30.74
CA GLY A 104 -16.88 22.53 -31.95
C GLY A 104 -15.37 22.73 -31.79
N GLY A 105 -14.77 22.20 -30.72
CA GLY A 105 -13.31 22.20 -30.53
C GLY A 105 -12.59 21.30 -31.54
N SER A 106 -11.34 21.63 -31.82
CA SER A 106 -10.44 20.78 -32.60
C SER A 106 -10.02 19.51 -31.83
N GLU A 107 -9.48 18.53 -32.56
CA GLU A 107 -8.92 17.30 -31.97
C GLU A 107 -7.83 17.58 -30.92
N ASP A 108 -6.96 18.55 -31.20
CA ASP A 108 -5.87 18.95 -30.30
C ASP A 108 -6.41 19.59 -29.02
N GLU A 109 -7.40 20.47 -29.14
CA GLU A 109 -8.06 21.09 -27.97
C GLU A 109 -8.81 20.05 -27.13
N ALA A 110 -9.48 19.10 -27.77
CA ALA A 110 -10.21 18.04 -27.10
C ALA A 110 -9.27 17.10 -26.33
N THR A 111 -8.18 16.68 -26.97
CA THR A 111 -7.13 15.87 -26.34
C THR A 111 -6.46 16.63 -25.19
N ALA A 112 -6.17 17.93 -25.37
CA ALA A 112 -5.58 18.76 -24.33
C ALA A 112 -6.50 18.89 -23.10
N ALA A 113 -7.81 19.13 -23.32
CA ALA A 113 -8.80 19.21 -22.25
C ALA A 113 -8.91 17.89 -21.47
N ALA A 114 -8.96 16.76 -22.18
CA ALA A 114 -9.02 15.44 -21.56
C ALA A 114 -7.75 15.10 -20.76
N ASN A 115 -6.57 15.42 -21.29
CA ASN A 115 -5.30 15.25 -20.57
C ASN A 115 -5.20 16.14 -19.34
N ALA A 116 -5.67 17.39 -19.42
CA ALA A 116 -5.73 18.29 -18.27
C ALA A 116 -6.66 17.73 -17.17
N HIS A 117 -7.84 17.23 -17.55
CA HIS A 117 -8.77 16.60 -16.62
C HIS A 117 -8.16 15.36 -15.95
N TRP A 118 -7.57 14.45 -16.74
CA TRP A 118 -6.90 13.26 -16.22
C TRP A 118 -5.79 13.61 -15.24
N GLY A 119 -4.91 14.55 -15.59
CA GLY A 119 -3.82 14.98 -14.72
C GLY A 119 -4.30 15.58 -13.40
N GLN A 120 -5.43 16.30 -13.42
CA GLN A 120 -5.97 16.94 -12.23
C GLN A 120 -6.74 15.98 -11.31
N TYR A 121 -7.50 15.04 -11.86
CA TYR A 121 -8.50 14.28 -11.09
C TYR A 121 -8.23 12.78 -11.01
N GLU A 122 -7.71 12.16 -12.07
CA GLU A 122 -7.58 10.70 -12.15
C GLU A 122 -6.17 10.22 -11.86
N ALA A 123 -5.15 10.86 -12.44
CA ALA A 123 -3.75 10.52 -12.24
C ALA A 123 -3.34 10.51 -10.75
N PRO A 124 -3.82 11.43 -9.87
CA PRO A 124 -3.49 11.39 -8.44
C PRO A 124 -4.07 10.19 -7.70
N ILE A 125 -5.10 9.53 -8.24
CA ILE A 125 -5.76 8.37 -7.64
C ILE A 125 -5.19 7.08 -8.24
N MET A 126 -4.82 7.11 -9.52
CA MET A 126 -4.32 5.98 -10.30
C MET A 126 -2.80 5.83 -10.14
N THR A 127 -2.33 5.75 -8.90
CA THR A 127 -0.89 5.82 -8.61
C THR A 127 -0.18 4.47 -8.70
N GLY A 128 -0.93 3.36 -8.67
CA GLY A 128 -0.36 2.03 -8.79
C GLY A 128 -1.41 0.93 -8.82
N ARG A 129 -0.94 -0.31 -8.91
CA ARG A 129 -1.75 -1.53 -8.79
C ARG A 129 -1.51 -2.16 -7.43
N THR A 130 -2.56 -2.38 -6.65
CA THR A 130 -2.44 -3.11 -5.38
C THR A 130 -1.88 -4.51 -5.60
N VAL A 131 -0.75 -4.78 -4.95
CA VAL A 131 -0.02 -6.04 -5.10
C VAL A 131 -0.10 -6.89 -3.85
N ALA A 132 0.01 -6.28 -2.69
CA ALA A 132 0.03 -7.00 -1.43
C ALA A 132 -0.57 -6.17 -0.31
N LYS A 133 -0.76 -6.80 0.84
CA LYS A 133 -1.16 -6.14 2.09
C LYS A 133 -0.13 -6.42 3.17
N LEU A 134 0.10 -5.46 4.06
CA LEU A 134 0.85 -5.66 5.29
C LEU A 134 -0.07 -5.44 6.47
N TYR A 135 -0.12 -6.39 7.41
CA TYR A 135 -0.68 -6.14 8.74
C TYR A 135 0.42 -5.66 9.68
N TYR A 136 0.23 -4.50 10.29
CA TYR A 136 1.24 -3.84 11.12
C TYR A 136 1.66 -4.64 12.35
N GLN A 137 0.80 -5.58 12.80
CA GLN A 137 1.14 -6.49 13.89
C GLN A 137 2.34 -7.39 13.57
N HIS A 138 2.67 -7.59 12.29
CA HIS A 138 3.90 -8.30 11.89
C HIS A 138 5.16 -7.45 11.99
N LEU A 139 5.06 -6.12 12.07
CA LEU A 139 6.23 -5.27 12.27
C LEU A 139 6.78 -5.45 13.69
N THR A 140 8.07 -5.74 13.79
CA THR A 140 8.85 -5.64 15.03
C THR A 140 8.93 -4.18 15.50
N PRO A 141 9.32 -3.91 16.77
CA PRO A 141 9.52 -2.54 17.24
C PRO A 141 10.46 -1.71 16.36
N ALA A 142 11.64 -2.27 16.00
CA ALA A 142 12.60 -1.57 15.14
C ALA A 142 12.04 -1.27 13.74
N GLN A 143 11.27 -2.20 13.16
CA GLN A 143 10.60 -1.99 11.87
C GLN A 143 9.48 -0.94 11.95
N ARG A 144 8.80 -0.80 13.10
CA ARG A 144 7.83 0.28 13.32
C ARG A 144 8.53 1.64 13.38
N ASP A 145 9.66 1.71 14.08
CA ASP A 145 10.46 2.94 14.14
C ASP A 145 10.97 3.33 12.76
N GLU A 146 11.43 2.35 11.98
CA GLU A 146 11.81 2.57 10.59
C GLU A 146 10.64 3.06 9.72
N PHE A 147 9.48 2.42 9.84
CA PHE A 147 8.27 2.85 9.14
C PHE A 147 7.95 4.32 9.46
N LEU A 148 8.01 4.70 10.74
CA LEU A 148 7.78 6.08 11.19
C LEU A 148 8.85 7.04 10.66
N LYS A 149 10.12 6.61 10.60
CA LYS A 149 11.21 7.41 10.03
C LYS A 149 10.98 7.68 8.55
N LEU A 150 10.62 6.66 7.77
CA LEU A 150 10.30 6.81 6.34
C LEU A 150 9.09 7.72 6.11
N HIS A 151 8.05 7.56 6.94
CA HIS A 151 6.85 8.38 6.90
C HIS A 151 7.12 9.85 7.25
N ASN A 152 7.69 10.11 8.42
CA ASN A 152 7.91 11.45 8.93
C ASN A 152 9.01 12.18 8.16
N GLY A 153 9.96 11.45 7.57
CA GLY A 153 11.00 11.99 6.68
C GLY A 153 10.52 12.28 5.26
N GLY A 154 9.25 11.99 4.92
CA GLY A 154 8.70 12.22 3.58
C GLY A 154 9.23 11.27 2.49
N ALA A 155 9.97 10.23 2.87
CA ALA A 155 10.50 9.23 1.94
C ALA A 155 9.44 8.20 1.50
N MET A 156 8.41 8.01 2.32
CA MET A 156 7.28 7.12 2.01
C MET A 156 6.29 7.80 1.06
N ARG A 157 6.05 7.19 -0.10
CA ARG A 157 4.96 7.60 -1.00
C ARG A 157 3.65 7.03 -0.50
N ILE A 158 2.69 7.89 -0.19
CA ILE A 158 1.33 7.49 0.20
C ILE A 158 0.40 7.77 -0.96
N SER A 159 -0.50 6.82 -1.27
CA SER A 159 -1.52 7.03 -2.30
C SER A 159 -2.50 8.15 -1.89
N TRP A 160 -3.44 8.49 -2.76
CA TRP A 160 -4.45 9.52 -2.47
C TRP A 160 -5.14 9.29 -1.11
N PRO A 161 -5.26 10.32 -0.24
CA PRO A 161 -5.02 11.75 -0.45
C PRO A 161 -3.64 12.24 0.03
N GLY A 162 -2.60 11.42 -0.09
CA GLY A 162 -1.23 11.74 0.34
C GLY A 162 -1.02 11.68 1.86
N ARG A 163 -1.93 11.04 2.59
CA ARG A 163 -1.85 10.83 4.05
C ARG A 163 -2.67 9.61 4.49
N PHE A 164 -2.35 9.06 5.65
CA PHE A 164 -3.18 8.03 6.28
C PHE A 164 -4.55 8.58 6.72
N TYR A 165 -5.65 7.96 6.28
CA TYR A 165 -7.00 8.25 6.78
C TYR A 165 -7.09 7.98 8.28
N VAL A 166 -6.62 6.80 8.68
CA VAL A 166 -6.45 6.41 10.07
C VAL A 166 -4.99 6.07 10.29
N ARG A 167 -4.37 6.77 11.24
CA ARG A 167 -2.96 6.56 11.58
C ARG A 167 -2.72 5.12 12.09
N PRO A 168 -1.59 4.47 11.75
CA PRO A 168 -1.22 3.16 12.29
C PRO A 168 -1.28 3.18 13.83
N TYR A 169 -1.75 2.10 14.45
CA TYR A 169 -1.98 2.08 15.91
C TYR A 169 -0.74 2.47 16.74
N PHE A 170 0.46 2.13 16.24
CA PHE A 170 1.74 2.41 16.89
C PHE A 170 2.28 3.83 16.67
N SER A 171 1.63 4.64 15.83
CA SER A 171 2.04 6.04 15.55
C SER A 171 1.39 7.06 16.49
N ARG A 172 0.48 6.61 17.37
CA ARG A 172 -0.18 7.44 18.36
C ARG A 172 0.77 7.61 19.54
N GLY A 173 1.72 8.54 19.44
CA GLY A 173 2.60 8.89 20.56
C GLY A 173 1.76 9.26 21.78
N GLY A 174 1.79 8.43 22.83
CA GLY A 174 0.87 8.56 23.95
C GLY A 174 1.20 7.70 25.18
N GLU A 175 1.92 6.59 25.04
CA GLU A 175 2.54 5.94 26.20
C GLU A 175 4.05 6.15 26.09
N ALA A 176 4.52 7.24 26.69
CA ALA A 176 5.84 7.20 27.30
C ALA A 176 5.83 5.94 28.18
N VAL A 177 6.68 4.97 27.89
CA VAL A 177 6.91 3.83 28.76
C VAL A 177 7.45 4.43 30.06
N ALA A 178 6.56 4.62 31.03
CA ALA A 178 6.95 5.01 32.37
C ALA A 178 7.65 3.80 32.99
N GLY A 179 8.98 3.77 32.94
CA GLY A 179 9.77 2.76 33.63
C GLY A 179 11.09 2.47 32.94
N ASP A 180 12.12 3.24 33.29
CA ASP A 180 13.39 2.71 33.80
C ASP A 180 14.21 3.91 34.30
N ALA A 181 13.87 4.36 35.50
CA ALA A 181 14.69 5.22 36.36
C ALA A 181 14.78 4.57 37.74
#